data_AF-A0A651GKQ3-F1
#
_entry.id   AF-A0A651GKQ3-F1
#
_cell.length_a   1.000
_cell.length_b   1.000
_cell.length_c   1.000
_cell.angle_alpha   90.00
_cell.angle_beta   90.00
_cell.angle_gamma   90.00
#
_symmetry.space_group_name_H-M   'P 1'
#
loop_
_entity.id
_entity.type
_entity.pdbx_description
1 polymer ?
#
loop_
_entity_poly.entity_id
_entity_poly.type
_entity_poly.pdbx_seq_one_letter_code
_entity_poly.pdbx_strand_id
1 'polypeptide(L)'
;MTQARRARASMATTFACALLPALLPALLATLASAFVSIPAAHAQVVDFSRVNCAQLNRLPAAQKRQIALWLHGYYTGATQRPFLDMAGAEEGIRALVETCGEEPETALLGEEARAILSGAAEAKTPRAVERSPGHIVIEQSASPDDSGAATRAPNPGTERPRPID
;
A
#
# COMPACT_ATOMS: atom_id res chain seq x y z
N MET A 1 33.17 38.00 -62.19
CA MET A 1 33.78 37.01 -61.28
C MET A 1 32.86 35.77 -61.23
N THR A 2 33.31 34.70 -61.89
CA THR A 2 33.17 33.28 -61.49
C THR A 2 31.83 32.72 -60.97
N GLN A 3 31.08 32.14 -61.91
CA GLN A 3 30.57 30.75 -61.93
C GLN A 3 30.81 29.87 -60.68
N ALA A 4 29.72 29.33 -60.09
CA ALA A 4 29.63 27.99 -59.47
C ALA A 4 28.29 27.90 -58.72
N ARG A 5 27.53 26.82 -58.63
CA ARG A 5 27.56 25.43 -59.08
C ARG A 5 26.18 24.86 -58.68
N ARG A 6 25.63 23.95 -59.50
CA ARG A 6 24.99 22.64 -59.14
C ARG A 6 23.93 22.64 -58.02
N ALA A 7 22.88 21.83 -58.02
CA ALA A 7 22.28 20.84 -58.91
C ALA A 7 20.99 20.44 -58.15
N ARG A 8 19.86 20.29 -58.85
CA ARG A 8 19.09 19.04 -58.92
C ARG A 8 19.14 18.16 -57.65
N ALA A 9 18.05 18.15 -56.91
CA ALA A 9 17.48 16.92 -56.35
C ALA A 9 16.00 17.17 -56.02
N SER A 10 15.17 16.98 -57.05
CA SER A 10 13.76 16.65 -56.90
C SER A 10 13.65 15.14 -56.70
N MET A 11 12.53 14.69 -56.13
CA MET A 11 12.06 13.30 -56.03
C MET A 11 12.69 12.42 -54.94
N ALA A 12 11.98 12.29 -53.81
CA ALA A 12 11.63 10.98 -53.20
C ALA A 12 11.01 11.19 -51.80
N THR A 13 9.75 11.63 -51.70
CA THR A 13 9.03 11.57 -50.41
C THR A 13 7.53 11.36 -50.59
N THR A 14 7.16 10.38 -51.42
CA THR A 14 5.76 9.99 -51.63
C THR A 14 5.62 8.46 -51.73
N PHE A 15 6.27 7.70 -50.84
CA PHE A 15 6.10 6.23 -50.80
C PHE A 15 6.07 5.63 -49.38
N ALA A 16 5.62 6.39 -48.37
CA ALA A 16 5.43 5.86 -47.02
C ALA A 16 3.96 5.90 -46.52
N CYS A 17 2.99 6.20 -47.39
CA CYS A 17 1.59 6.39 -46.98
C CYS A 17 0.61 5.32 -47.52
N ALA A 18 1.10 4.18 -48.02
CA ALA A 18 0.25 3.15 -48.62
C ALA A 18 0.27 1.79 -47.89
N LEU A 19 1.07 1.62 -46.83
CA LEU A 19 1.13 0.36 -46.06
C LEU A 19 0.47 0.44 -44.67
N LEU A 20 0.08 1.64 -44.22
CA LEU A 20 -0.58 1.82 -42.91
C LEU A 20 -2.02 1.31 -42.80
N PRO A 21 -2.89 1.28 -43.83
CA PRO A 21 -4.31 0.94 -43.62
C PRO A 21 -4.55 -0.57 -43.41
N ALA A 22 -3.58 -1.43 -43.74
CA ALA A 22 -3.72 -2.89 -43.59
C ALA A 22 -3.20 -3.43 -42.24
N LEU A 23 -2.35 -2.68 -41.53
CA LEU A 23 -1.76 -3.10 -40.25
C LEU A 23 -2.62 -2.73 -39.03
N LEU A 24 -3.49 -1.72 -39.16
CA LEU A 24 -4.41 -1.30 -38.09
C LEU A 24 -5.39 -2.41 -37.62
N PRO A 25 -6.12 -3.12 -38.51
CA PRO A 25 -7.10 -4.12 -38.06
C PRO A 25 -6.43 -5.33 -37.39
N ALA A 26 -5.21 -5.69 -37.82
CA ALA A 26 -4.44 -6.78 -37.21
C ALA A 26 -3.95 -6.41 -35.79
N LEU A 27 -3.57 -5.15 -35.56
CA LEU A 27 -3.17 -4.65 -34.24
C LEU A 27 -4.36 -4.52 -33.28
N LEU A 28 -5.54 -4.12 -33.78
CA LEU A 28 -6.78 -4.06 -33.01
C LEU A 28 -7.28 -5.45 -32.61
N ALA A 29 -7.16 -6.45 -33.48
CA ALA A 29 -7.57 -7.83 -33.19
C ALA A 29 -6.67 -8.50 -32.12
N THR A 30 -5.37 -8.19 -32.09
CA THR A 30 -4.47 -8.69 -31.04
C THR A 30 -4.68 -7.99 -29.69
N LEU A 31 -4.97 -6.69 -29.66
CA LEU A 31 -5.31 -5.99 -28.41
C LEU A 31 -6.64 -6.48 -27.81
N ALA A 32 -7.66 -6.76 -28.63
CA ALA A 32 -8.96 -7.24 -28.15
C ALA A 32 -8.87 -8.61 -27.44
N SER A 33 -7.89 -9.44 -27.83
CA SER A 33 -7.68 -10.77 -27.24
C SER A 33 -7.00 -10.73 -25.87
N ALA A 34 -6.39 -9.61 -25.48
CA ALA A 34 -5.69 -9.46 -24.19
C ALA A 34 -6.63 -9.17 -23.00
N PHE A 35 -7.89 -8.77 -23.24
CA PHE A 35 -8.83 -8.38 -22.18
C PHE A 35 -9.76 -9.51 -21.69
N VAL A 36 -9.79 -10.66 -22.37
CA VAL A 36 -10.70 -11.78 -22.01
C VAL A 36 -10.29 -12.51 -20.72
N SER A 37 -9.05 -12.30 -20.24
CA SER A 37 -8.52 -13.03 -19.08
C SER A 37 -8.45 -12.21 -17.79
N ILE A 38 -9.14 -11.07 -17.68
CA ILE A 38 -9.24 -10.39 -16.38
C ILE A 38 -10.14 -11.28 -15.50
N PRO A 39 -9.61 -11.93 -14.45
CA PRO A 39 -10.46 -12.67 -13.53
C PRO A 39 -11.52 -11.70 -13.03
N ALA A 40 -12.79 -12.10 -13.10
CA ALA A 40 -13.88 -11.33 -12.54
C ALA A 40 -13.52 -11.03 -11.08
N ALA A 41 -13.19 -9.77 -10.80
CA ALA A 41 -12.98 -9.31 -9.44
C ALA A 41 -14.35 -9.40 -8.78
N HIS A 42 -14.61 -10.51 -8.10
CA HIS A 42 -15.80 -10.67 -7.29
C HIS A 42 -15.69 -9.68 -6.13
N ALA A 43 -16.27 -8.49 -6.32
CA ALA A 43 -16.47 -7.53 -5.26
C ALA A 43 -17.48 -8.14 -4.28
N GLN A 44 -16.96 -8.89 -3.31
CA GLN A 44 -17.79 -9.45 -2.25
C GLN A 44 -18.16 -8.28 -1.34
N VAL A 45 -19.43 -7.89 -1.35
CA VAL A 45 -19.95 -6.88 -0.43
C VAL A 45 -20.06 -7.53 0.94
N VAL A 46 -19.19 -7.12 1.86
CA VAL A 46 -19.22 -7.57 3.25
C VAL A 46 -20.11 -6.62 4.04
N ASP A 47 -21.20 -7.14 4.59
CA ASP A 47 -22.05 -6.41 5.52
C ASP A 47 -21.42 -6.45 6.93
N PHE A 48 -20.63 -5.43 7.25
CA PHE A 48 -19.96 -5.30 8.55
C PHE A 48 -20.93 -5.19 9.74
N SER A 49 -22.22 -4.87 9.52
CA SER A 49 -23.21 -4.83 10.61
C SER A 49 -23.51 -6.20 11.22
N ARG A 50 -23.15 -7.27 10.50
CA ARG A 50 -23.33 -8.66 10.95
C ARG A 50 -22.02 -9.32 11.34
N VAL A 51 -20.91 -8.59 11.27
CA VAL A 51 -19.58 -9.16 11.52
C VAL A 51 -19.23 -9.11 13.00
N ASN A 52 -18.74 -10.23 13.54
CA ASN A 52 -18.25 -10.33 14.91
C ASN A 52 -16.76 -10.65 14.99
N CYS A 53 -16.22 -10.59 16.20
CA CYS A 53 -14.83 -10.89 16.51
C CYS A 53 -14.40 -12.31 16.12
N ALA A 54 -15.29 -13.31 16.18
CA ALA A 54 -15.00 -14.67 15.74
C ALA A 54 -14.66 -14.72 14.24
N GLN A 55 -15.39 -13.95 13.41
CA GLN A 55 -15.12 -13.86 11.98
C GLN A 55 -13.83 -13.08 11.71
N LEU A 56 -13.59 -11.98 12.43
CA LEU A 56 -12.32 -11.25 12.35
C LEU A 56 -11.15 -12.18 12.68
N ASN A 57 -11.30 -13.03 13.69
CA ASN A 57 -10.23 -13.91 14.16
C ASN A 57 -9.81 -14.98 13.16
N ARG A 58 -10.69 -15.37 12.24
CA ARG A 58 -10.40 -16.34 11.18
C ARG A 58 -9.56 -15.76 10.05
N LEU A 59 -9.42 -14.44 9.98
CA LEU A 59 -8.68 -13.77 8.92
C LEU A 59 -7.16 -13.81 9.18
N PRO A 60 -6.33 -13.75 8.13
CA PRO A 60 -4.89 -13.51 8.26
C PRO A 60 -4.60 -12.19 8.98
N ALA A 61 -3.48 -12.12 9.71
CA ALA A 61 -3.11 -10.95 10.51
C ALA A 61 -3.13 -9.62 9.74
N ALA A 62 -2.66 -9.61 8.49
CA ALA A 62 -2.68 -8.43 7.63
C ALA A 62 -4.12 -7.95 7.32
N GLN A 63 -5.03 -8.88 7.05
CA GLN A 63 -6.44 -8.56 6.79
C GLN A 63 -7.15 -8.09 8.06
N LYS A 64 -6.85 -8.70 9.22
CA LYS A 64 -7.36 -8.22 10.53
C LYS A 64 -7.01 -6.75 10.76
N ARG A 65 -5.73 -6.40 10.58
CA ARG A 65 -5.26 -5.01 10.73
C ARG A 65 -5.92 -4.06 9.74
N GLN A 66 -6.08 -4.46 8.47
CA GLN A 66 -6.73 -3.63 7.46
C GLN A 66 -8.20 -3.34 7.81
N ILE A 67 -8.93 -4.34 8.30
CA ILE A 67 -10.31 -4.18 8.77
C ILE A 67 -10.36 -3.30 10.01
N ALA A 68 -9.48 -3.53 10.99
CA ALA A 68 -9.41 -2.73 12.20
C ALA A 68 -9.11 -1.25 11.90
N LEU A 69 -8.20 -0.96 10.96
CA LEU A 69 -7.91 0.39 10.50
C LEU A 69 -9.12 1.02 9.81
N TRP A 70 -9.84 0.27 8.97
CA TRP A 70 -11.09 0.72 8.36
C TRP A 70 -12.15 1.04 9.43
N LEU A 71 -12.30 0.19 10.46
CA LEU A 71 -13.22 0.42 11.58
C LEU A 71 -12.83 1.67 12.38
N HIS A 72 -11.54 1.88 12.63
CA HIS A 72 -11.07 3.12 13.27
C HIS A 72 -11.50 4.35 12.46
N GLY A 73 -11.32 4.33 11.14
CA GLY A 73 -11.80 5.38 10.23
C GLY A 73 -13.32 5.54 10.24
N TYR A 74 -14.08 4.45 10.32
CA TYR A 74 -15.54 4.48 10.40
C TYR A 74 -16.03 5.19 11.67
N TYR A 75 -15.46 4.85 12.84
CA TYR A 75 -15.85 5.46 14.11
C TYR A 75 -15.36 6.90 14.27
N THR A 76 -14.13 7.19 13.87
CA THR A 76 -13.57 8.56 13.94
C THR A 76 -14.17 9.47 12.88
N GLY A 77 -14.53 8.95 11.70
CA GLY A 77 -15.18 9.70 10.63
C GLY A 77 -16.52 10.30 11.04
N ALA A 78 -17.25 9.62 11.94
CA ALA A 78 -18.49 10.15 12.50
C ALA A 78 -18.30 11.46 13.29
N THR A 79 -17.07 11.75 13.75
CA THR A 79 -16.74 12.98 14.49
C THR A 79 -16.28 14.14 13.58
N GLN A 80 -16.21 13.93 12.25
CA GLN A 80 -15.77 14.92 11.26
C GLN A 80 -14.41 15.57 11.56
N ARG A 81 -13.52 14.85 12.25
CA ARG A 81 -12.18 15.33 12.56
C ARG A 81 -11.25 15.19 11.35
N PRO A 82 -10.52 16.25 10.94
CA PRO A 82 -9.56 16.18 9.83
C PRO A 82 -8.18 15.69 10.28
N PHE A 83 -8.07 15.01 11.43
CA PHE A 83 -6.80 14.58 12.01
C PHE A 83 -6.87 13.10 12.38
N LEU A 84 -5.87 12.35 11.90
CA LEU A 84 -5.65 10.95 12.25
C LEU A 84 -4.52 10.89 13.29
N ASP A 85 -4.83 10.43 14.50
CA ASP A 85 -3.81 10.08 15.49
C ASP A 85 -3.26 8.70 15.15
N MET A 86 -2.08 8.65 14.52
CA MET A 86 -1.48 7.39 14.08
C MET A 86 -1.13 6.47 15.27
N ALA A 87 -0.68 7.04 16.39
CA ALA A 87 -0.31 6.25 17.56
C ALA A 87 -1.55 5.69 18.25
N GLY A 88 -2.57 6.53 18.43
CA GLY A 88 -3.89 6.10 18.90
C GLY A 88 -4.51 5.04 17.99
N ALA A 89 -4.46 5.23 16.68
CA ALA A 89 -4.99 4.24 15.73
C ALA A 89 -4.33 2.87 15.89
N GLU A 90 -3.00 2.80 15.95
CA GLU A 90 -2.28 1.53 16.14
C GLU A 90 -2.57 0.88 17.50
N GLU A 91 -2.66 1.67 18.58
CA GLU A 91 -3.02 1.17 19.90
C GLU A 91 -4.45 0.61 19.92
N GLY A 92 -5.41 1.34 19.37
CA GLY A 92 -6.80 0.90 19.25
C GLY A 92 -6.95 -0.35 18.39
N ILE A 93 -6.21 -0.46 17.28
CA ILE A 93 -6.18 -1.65 16.44
C ILE A 93 -5.66 -2.86 17.23
N ARG A 94 -4.56 -2.70 17.98
CA ARG A 94 -4.01 -3.76 18.82
C ARG A 94 -5.02 -4.20 19.88
N ALA A 95 -5.60 -3.25 20.61
CA ALA A 95 -6.58 -3.51 21.64
C ALA A 95 -7.82 -4.24 21.08
N LEU A 96 -8.34 -3.83 19.92
CA LEU A 96 -9.46 -4.52 19.27
C LEU A 96 -9.12 -5.97 18.94
N VAL A 97 -7.94 -6.23 18.39
CA VAL A 97 -7.52 -7.60 18.03
C VAL A 97 -7.37 -8.48 19.27
N GLU A 98 -6.86 -7.91 20.36
CA GLU A 98 -6.76 -8.58 21.66
C GLU A 98 -8.14 -8.90 22.24
N THR A 99 -9.01 -7.90 22.37
CA THR A 99 -10.41 -8.07 22.83
C THR A 99 -11.16 -9.09 21.99
N CYS A 100 -11.00 -9.05 20.66
CA CYS A 100 -11.64 -10.05 19.82
C CYS A 100 -11.15 -11.48 20.08
N GLY A 101 -9.91 -11.66 20.55
CA GLY A 101 -9.38 -12.96 20.97
C GLY A 101 -10.06 -13.49 22.24
N GLU A 102 -10.48 -12.60 23.13
CA GLU A 102 -11.14 -12.92 24.40
C GLU A 102 -12.66 -13.06 24.26
N GLU A 103 -13.26 -12.23 23.42
CA GLU A 103 -14.72 -12.09 23.27
C GLU A 103 -15.16 -12.33 21.82
N PRO A 104 -15.24 -13.59 21.35
CA PRO A 104 -15.51 -13.91 19.96
C PRO A 104 -16.91 -13.48 19.48
N GLU A 105 -17.88 -13.32 20.38
CA GLU A 105 -19.25 -12.93 20.02
C GLU A 105 -19.44 -11.41 19.89
N THR A 106 -18.44 -10.60 20.28
CA THR A 106 -18.52 -9.14 20.22
C THR A 106 -18.69 -8.66 18.78
N ALA A 107 -19.71 -7.83 18.54
CA ALA A 107 -19.95 -7.23 17.23
C ALA A 107 -18.87 -6.19 16.90
N LEU A 108 -18.34 -6.21 15.67
CA LEU A 108 -17.33 -5.24 15.24
C LEU A 108 -17.93 -3.83 15.07
N LEU A 109 -19.20 -3.76 14.70
CA LEU A 109 -20.00 -2.53 14.68
C LEU A 109 -20.89 -2.45 15.93
N GLY A 110 -20.25 -2.26 17.09
CA GLY A 110 -20.90 -2.16 18.39
C GLY A 110 -20.22 -1.15 19.31
N GLU A 111 -20.85 -0.87 20.46
CA GLU A 111 -20.37 0.12 21.42
C GLU A 111 -18.98 -0.21 21.99
N GLU A 112 -18.68 -1.48 22.23
CA GLU A 112 -17.37 -1.91 22.75
C GLU A 112 -16.25 -1.60 21.75
N ALA A 113 -16.39 -2.07 20.51
CA ALA A 113 -15.43 -1.79 19.44
C ALA A 113 -15.31 -0.28 19.15
N ARG A 114 -16.43 0.45 19.23
CA ARG A 114 -16.44 1.91 19.14
C ARG A 114 -15.60 2.53 20.25
N ALA A 115 -15.78 2.12 21.51
CA ALA A 115 -15.06 2.67 22.65
C ALA A 115 -13.55 2.43 22.52
N ILE A 116 -13.14 1.21 22.16
CA ILE A 116 -11.73 0.85 21.94
C ILE A 116 -11.11 1.71 20.83
N LEU A 117 -11.77 1.80 19.68
CA LEU A 117 -11.20 2.45 18.49
C LEU A 117 -11.33 3.98 18.51
N SER A 118 -12.31 4.53 19.24
CA SER A 118 -12.49 5.98 19.39
C SER A 118 -11.72 6.55 20.58
N GLY A 119 -11.61 5.79 21.67
CA GLY A 119 -10.89 6.20 22.89
C GLY A 119 -9.39 6.32 22.67
N ALA A 120 -8.82 5.55 21.75
CA ALA A 120 -7.45 5.75 21.30
C ALA A 120 -7.26 7.09 20.56
N ALA A 121 -8.33 7.67 19.98
CA ALA A 121 -8.31 9.01 19.39
C ALA A 121 -8.56 10.14 20.42
N GLU A 122 -8.97 9.80 21.65
CA GLU A 122 -9.19 10.74 22.76
C GLU A 122 -8.00 10.83 23.72
N ALA A 123 -7.17 9.79 23.81
CA ALA A 123 -6.05 9.68 24.75
C ALA A 123 -4.96 10.76 24.59
N LYS A 124 -4.93 11.51 23.49
CA LYS A 124 -4.00 12.63 23.35
C LYS A 124 -4.50 13.66 22.35
N THR A 125 -5.51 14.45 22.72
CA THR A 125 -5.77 15.70 21.98
C THR A 125 -4.51 16.56 22.09
N PRO A 126 -3.73 16.80 21.01
CA PRO A 126 -2.71 17.81 21.04
C PRO A 126 -3.47 19.13 21.16
N ARG A 127 -3.20 19.87 22.23
CA ARG A 127 -3.62 21.26 22.41
C ARG A 127 -3.37 21.98 21.08
N ALA A 128 -4.45 22.36 20.40
CA ALA A 128 -4.51 23.14 19.16
C ALA A 128 -3.21 23.10 18.33
N VAL A 129 -3.11 22.17 17.38
CA VAL A 129 -2.14 22.32 16.27
C VAL A 129 -2.53 23.59 15.53
N GLU A 130 -1.76 24.65 15.76
CA GLU A 130 -1.85 25.91 15.03
C GLU A 130 -1.73 25.60 13.54
N ARG A 131 -2.73 26.08 12.79
CA ARG A 131 -2.93 25.77 11.37
C ARG A 131 -1.80 26.39 10.55
N SER A 132 -0.65 25.74 10.50
CA SER A 132 0.46 26.15 9.63
C SER A 132 0.04 25.90 8.17
N PRO A 133 0.06 26.91 7.28
CA PRO A 133 -0.39 26.74 5.91
C PRO A 133 0.58 25.84 5.14
N GLY A 134 0.07 24.75 4.58
CA GLY A 134 0.61 24.20 3.32
C GLY A 134 1.70 23.13 3.37
N HIS A 135 1.99 22.49 4.52
CA HIS A 135 2.97 21.41 4.56
C HIS A 135 2.43 20.20 5.34
N ILE A 136 2.19 19.08 4.64
CA ILE A 136 2.03 17.77 5.30
C ILE A 136 3.42 17.38 5.80
N VAL A 137 3.69 17.65 7.07
CA VAL A 137 4.88 17.12 7.73
C VAL A 137 4.56 15.67 8.10
N ILE A 138 4.95 14.73 7.24
CA ILE A 138 5.11 13.35 7.69
C ILE A 138 6.40 13.33 8.49
N GLU A 139 6.29 13.54 9.80
CA GLU A 139 7.40 13.28 10.71
C GLU A 139 7.60 11.76 10.72
N GLN A 140 8.45 11.31 9.81
CA GLN A 140 8.85 9.92 9.68
C GLN A 140 9.70 9.62 10.92
N SER A 141 9.04 9.20 12.00
CA SER A 141 9.69 8.78 13.24
C SER A 141 10.79 7.79 12.89
N ALA A 142 12.00 8.16 13.30
CA ALA A 142 13.27 7.56 12.93
C ALA A 142 13.26 6.02 13.00
N SER A 143 13.85 5.42 11.97
CA SER A 143 14.31 4.04 11.97
C SER A 143 15.29 3.83 13.14
N PRO A 144 15.06 2.88 14.06
CA PRO A 144 16.05 2.52 15.06
C PRO A 144 17.09 1.58 14.41
N ASP A 145 18.02 2.15 13.66
CA ASP A 145 19.34 1.56 13.49
C ASP A 145 20.28 2.29 14.46
N ASP A 146 20.56 1.69 15.62
CA ASP A 146 21.94 1.33 15.98
C ASP A 146 22.02 0.50 17.28
N SER A 147 22.87 -0.53 17.21
CA SER A 147 23.68 -1.08 18.30
C SER A 147 23.04 -1.96 19.40
N GLY A 148 23.08 -3.28 19.13
CA GLY A 148 22.96 -4.34 20.13
C GLY A 148 23.74 -5.61 19.73
N ALA A 149 25.07 -5.56 19.84
CA ALA A 149 26.01 -6.67 20.03
C ALA A 149 25.63 -8.08 19.50
N ALA A 150 26.07 -8.42 18.29
CA ALA A 150 26.25 -9.80 17.85
C ALA A 150 27.72 -10.21 18.04
N THR A 151 27.99 -10.95 19.12
CA THR A 151 29.22 -11.73 19.30
C THR A 151 29.36 -12.71 18.13
N ARG A 152 30.25 -12.39 17.19
CA ARG A 152 30.61 -13.25 16.06
C ARG A 152 31.41 -14.44 16.60
N ALA A 153 30.77 -15.60 16.68
CA ALA A 153 31.47 -16.87 16.89
C ALA A 153 32.47 -17.13 15.74
N PRO A 154 33.65 -17.73 16.01
CA PRO A 154 34.59 -18.10 14.96
C PRO A 154 34.06 -19.25 14.11
N ASN A 155 34.15 -19.10 12.80
CA ASN A 155 33.71 -20.06 11.79
C ASN A 155 34.82 -21.14 11.61
N PRO A 156 34.58 -22.43 11.91
CA PRO A 156 35.56 -23.49 11.72
C PRO A 156 35.48 -24.02 10.28
N GLY A 157 36.30 -23.51 9.37
CA GLY A 157 36.18 -23.96 7.97
C GLY A 157 37.23 -23.55 6.95
N THR A 158 38.39 -23.02 7.34
CA THR A 158 39.44 -22.68 6.37
C THR A 158 40.80 -23.14 6.85
N GLU A 159 40.98 -24.46 6.89
CA GLU A 159 42.31 -25.06 7.00
C GLU A 159 42.97 -25.05 5.61
N ARG A 160 44.02 -24.23 5.46
CA ARG A 160 44.86 -24.16 4.26
C ARG A 160 45.92 -25.27 4.35
N PRO A 161 46.14 -26.08 3.30
CA PRO A 161 47.17 -27.12 3.34
C PRO A 161 48.57 -26.51 3.46
N ARG A 162 49.41 -27.08 4.33
CA ARG A 162 50.84 -26.74 4.41
C ARG A 162 51.64 -27.49 3.34
N PRO A 163 52.76 -26.92 2.84
CA PRO A 163 53.64 -27.59 1.88
C PRO A 163 54.31 -28.80 2.52
N ILE A 164 54.50 -29.85 1.74
CA ILE A 164 55.30 -31.02 2.09
C ILE A 164 56.74 -30.72 1.64
N ASP A 165 57.67 -30.74 2.59
CA ASP A 165 59.10 -30.98 2.39
C ASP A 165 59.43 -32.39 2.90
#